data_AF-A0A534RVK0-F1
#
_entry.id   AF-A0A534RVK0-F1
#
_cell.length_a   1.000
_cell.length_b   1.000
_cell.length_c   1.000
_cell.angle_alpha   90.00
_cell.angle_beta   90.00
_cell.angle_gamma   90.00
#
_symmetry.space_group_name_H-M   'P 1'
#
loop_
_entity.id
_entity.type
_entity.pdbx_description
1 polymer ?
#
loop_
_entity_poly.entity_id
_entity_poly.type
_entity_poly.pdbx_seq_one_letter_code
_entity_poly.pdbx_strand_id
1 'polypeptide(L)' 'MLQRDSIRTIAIIAHVDHGKTTLVDAMLWQSGLFRENESVPERIMDSIDLEREKGITIMAKNTA' A
#
# COMPACT_ATOMS: atom_id res chain seq x y z
N MET A 1 -7.13 23.09 -15.53
CA MET A 1 -6.95 21.77 -14.89
C MET A 1 -7.89 21.73 -13.71
N LEU A 2 -8.89 20.84 -13.69
CA LEU A 2 -9.86 20.77 -12.58
C LEU A 2 -9.13 20.33 -11.31
N GLN A 3 -9.00 21.25 -10.36
CA GLN A 3 -8.35 20.97 -9.08
C GLN A 3 -9.39 20.35 -8.14
N ARG A 4 -9.13 19.13 -7.67
CA ARG A 4 -9.96 18.45 -6.67
C ARG A 4 -9.39 18.76 -5.28
N ASP A 5 -9.91 19.81 -4.64
CA ASP A 5 -9.37 20.31 -3.36
C ASP A 5 -9.48 19.32 -2.20
N SER A 6 -10.32 18.29 -2.32
CA SER A 6 -10.49 17.23 -1.34
C SER A 6 -9.54 16.04 -1.52
N ILE A 7 -8.76 15.98 -2.61
CA ILE A 7 -7.83 14.87 -2.88
C ILE A 7 -6.39 15.32 -2.59
N ARG A 8 -5.62 14.44 -1.96
CA ARG A 8 -4.20 14.62 -1.69
C ARG A 8 -3.43 13.39 -2.14
N THR A 9 -2.38 13.60 -2.93
CA THR A 9 -1.42 12.55 -3.27
C THR A 9 -0.29 12.59 -2.24
N ILE A 10 -0.01 11.46 -1.60
CA ILE A 10 1.08 11.30 -0.64
C ILE A 10 2.03 10.18 -1.09
N ALA A 11 3.30 10.29 -0.72
CA ALA A 11 4.30 9.25 -0.95
C ALA A 11 4.97 8.89 0.38
N ILE A 12 5.17 7.60 0.63
CA ILE A 12 5.82 7.09 1.85
C ILE A 12 7.24 6.66 1.49
N ILE A 13 8.23 7.28 2.13
CA ILE A 13 9.66 7.00 1.94
C ILE A 13 10.26 6.67 3.30
N ALA A 14 11.02 5.60 3.38
CA ALA A 14 11.70 5.17 4.60
C ALA A 14 12.82 4.19 4.26
N HIS A 15 13.71 3.96 5.23
CA HIS A 15 14.82 3.01 5.12
C HIS A 15 14.34 1.54 5.09
N VAL A 16 15.22 0.62 4.67
CA VAL A 16 14.94 -0.83 4.63
C VAL A 16 14.50 -1.31 6.03
N ASP A 17 13.55 -2.23 6.10
CA ASP A 17 12.96 -2.79 7.32
C ASP A 17 12.25 -1.81 8.28
N HIS A 18 11.99 -0.56 7.86
CA HIS A 18 11.23 0.41 8.66
C HIS A 18 9.70 0.24 8.57
N GLY A 19 9.20 -0.91 8.13
CA GLY A 19 7.76 -1.21 8.16
C GLY A 19 6.88 -0.38 7.22
N LYS A 20 7.43 0.20 6.13
CA LYS A 20 6.63 0.98 5.14
C LYS A 20 5.42 0.19 4.63
N THR A 21 5.66 -1.05 4.25
CA THR A 21 4.63 -1.92 3.67
C THR A 21 3.55 -2.24 4.70
N THR A 22 3.95 -2.53 5.94
CA THR A 22 3.02 -2.72 7.07
C THR A 22 2.18 -1.48 7.35
N LEU A 23 2.77 -0.28 7.28
CA LEU A 23 2.02 0.98 7.44
C LEU A 23 0.98 1.16 6.34
N VAL A 24 1.35 0.92 5.09
CA VAL A 24 0.43 1.02 3.94
C VAL A 24 -0.72 0.03 4.08
N ASP A 25 -0.43 -1.22 4.46
CA ASP A 25 -1.47 -2.23 4.68
C ASP A 25 -2.45 -1.79 5.77
N ALA A 26 -1.95 -1.28 6.91
CA ALA A 26 -2.80 -0.78 7.99
C ALA A 26 -3.69 0.40 7.55
N MET A 27 -3.17 1.31 6.71
CA MET A 27 -3.95 2.42 6.15
C MET A 27 -5.07 1.92 5.24
N LEU A 28 -4.83 0.88 4.42
CA LEU A 28 -5.84 0.28 3.54
C LEU A 28 -6.90 -0.50 4.33
N TRP A 29 -6.50 -1.21 5.39
CA TRP A 29 -7.43 -1.87 6.30
C TRP A 29 -8.34 -0.85 7.02
N GLN A 30 -7.76 0.23 7.54
CA GLN A 30 -8.51 1.27 8.23
C GLN A 30 -9.46 2.03 7.30
N SER A 31 -9.14 2.19 6.01
CA SER A 31 -9.99 2.93 5.07
C SER A 31 -11.28 2.19 4.71
N GLY A 32 -11.47 0.95 5.18
CA GLY A 32 -12.67 0.16 4.89
C GLY A 32 -12.78 -0.26 3.42
N LEU A 33 -11.64 -0.35 2.72
CA LEU A 33 -11.58 -0.75 1.31
C LEU A 33 -12.00 -2.21 1.10
N PHE A 34 -11.77 -3.07 2.09
CA PHE A 34 -12.02 -4.50 2.03
C PHE A 34 -13.34 -4.87 2.69
N ARG A 35 -14.04 -5.87 2.13
CA ARG A 35 -15.24 -6.43 2.75
C ARG A 35 -14.86 -7.36 3.90
N GLU A 36 -15.74 -7.51 4.89
CA GLU A 36 -15.50 -8.38 6.06
C GLU A 36 -15.15 -9.84 5.72
N ASN A 37 -15.55 -10.34 4.55
CA ASN A 37 -15.28 -11.71 4.08
C ASN A 37 -14.25 -11.78 2.94
N GLU A 38 -13.52 -10.70 2.68
CA GLU A 38 -12.50 -10.67 1.63
C GLU A 38 -11.18 -11.21 2.16
N SER A 39 -10.61 -12.20 1.46
CA SER A 39 -9.26 -12.70 1.77
C SER A 39 -8.25 -11.70 1.24
N VAL A 40 -7.77 -10.82 2.12
CA VAL A 40 -6.78 -9.81 1.79
C VAL A 40 -5.39 -10.38 2.03
N PRO A 41 -4.52 -10.46 1.01
CA PRO A 41 -3.15 -10.92 1.19
C PRO A 41 -2.35 -9.90 2.01
N GLU A 42 -1.37 -10.40 2.77
CA GLU A 42 -0.36 -9.55 3.43
C GLU A 42 0.48 -8.83 2.35
N ARG A 43 0.80 -7.54 2.56
CA ARG A 43 1.52 -6.68 1.60
C ARG A 43 0.78 -6.49 0.27
N ILE A 44 -0.35 -5.80 0.35
CA ILE A 44 -1.37 -5.71 -0.72
C ILE A 44 -0.83 -5.09 -2.01
N MET A 45 0.17 -4.21 -1.88
CA MET A 45 0.78 -3.50 -3.00
C MET A 45 1.89 -4.32 -3.71
N ASP A 46 2.40 -5.36 -3.06
CA ASP A 46 3.47 -6.21 -3.60
C ASP A 46 2.88 -7.23 -4.58
N SER A 47 3.38 -7.20 -5.81
CA SER A 47 2.66 -7.76 -6.97
C SER A 47 3.52 -8.61 -7.89
N ILE A 48 4.84 -8.61 -7.69
CA ILE A 48 5.74 -9.60 -8.27
C ILE A 48 6.14 -10.62 -7.20
N ASP A 49 6.39 -11.86 -7.62
CA ASP A 49 6.74 -12.94 -6.69
C ASP A 49 8.02 -12.65 -5.89
N LEU A 50 8.98 -11.95 -6.51
CA LEU A 50 10.22 -11.54 -5.86
C LEU A 50 10.00 -10.59 -4.66
N GLU A 51 9.02 -9.68 -4.75
CA GLU A 51 8.66 -8.78 -3.65
C GLU A 51 8.09 -9.58 -2.48
N ARG A 52 7.21 -10.55 -2.77
CA ARG A 52 6.56 -11.38 -1.76
C ARG A 52 7.54 -12.34 -1.09
N GLU A 53 8.41 -12.99 -1.86
CA GLU A 53 9.40 -13.93 -1.35
C GLU A 53 10.45 -13.24 -0.46
N LYS A 54 10.89 -12.04 -0.85
CA LYS A 54 11.95 -11.29 -0.13
C LYS A 54 11.41 -10.32 0.91
N GLY A 55 10.11 -10.03 0.89
CA GLY A 55 9.46 -9.06 1.76
C GLY A 55 9.94 -7.63 1.57
N ILE A 56 10.21 -7.26 0.33
CA ILE A 56 10.65 -5.91 -0.06
C ILE A 56 9.69 -5.35 -1.10
N THR A 57 9.54 -4.02 -1.12
CA THR A 57 8.82 -3.33 -2.19
C THR A 57 9.83 -2.78 -3.19
N ILE A 58 9.77 -3.26 -4.43
CA ILE A 58 10.69 -2.87 -5.52
C ILE A 58 10.03 -1.77 -6.36
N MET A 59 8.73 -1.90 -6.64
CA MET A 59 7.98 -0.96 -7.46
C MET A 59 6.99 -0.14 -6.63
N ALA A 60 7.13 1.18 -6.65
CA ALA A 60 6.10 2.07 -6.12
C ALA A 60 4.85 2.03 -7.01
N LYS A 61 3.68 1.87 -6.39
CA LYS A 61 2.40 1.83 -7.08
C LYS A 61 1.43 2.85 -6.50
N ASN A 62 0.60 3.40 -7.37
CA ASN A 62 -0.47 4.30 -6.97
C ASN A 62 -1.69 3.48 -6.56
N THR A 63 -2.23 3.76 -5.38
CA THR A 63 -3.50 3.21 -4.88
C THR A 63 -4.56 4.31 -5.01
N ALA A 64 -5.59 4.06 -5.81
CA ALA A 64 -6.65 5.01 -6.15
C ALA A 64 -7.99 4.65 -5.50
#